data_AF-A0A1C6AY18-F1
#
_entry.id   AF-A0A1C6AY18-F1
#
_cell.length_a   1.000
_cell.length_b   1.000
_cell.length_c   1.000
_cell.angle_alpha   90.00
_cell.angle_beta   90.00
_cell.angle_gamma   90.00
#
_symmetry.space_group_name_H-M   'P 1'
#
loop_
_entity.id
_entity.type
_entity.pdbx_description
1 polymer ?
#
loop_
_entity_poly.entity_id
_entity_poly.type
_entity_poly.pdbx_seq_one_letter_code
_entity_poly.pdbx_strand_id
1 'polypeptide(L)'
;MKQSILLSFFSPGEWKTEYSKTELFSDLFEQWPELICIDCKNNKDPRSLKLLREADLTVVWLKQDPVLLKNFFEQFNRADRNVIFIIYDYFELSDWNKSWLIQTYRIQEEQICVLPYNSRIGWLSEKGRLKQYLKSPCGNGISEYCSEFYWSFKEACRKIYQALTRSSGSFM
;
A
#
# COMPACT_ATOMS: atom_id res chain seq x y z
N MET A 1 -19.32 20.94 -7.26
CA MET A 1 -17.95 20.93 -6.73
C MET A 1 -17.42 19.52 -6.84
N LYS A 2 -16.24 19.29 -7.42
CA LYS A 2 -15.62 17.96 -7.37
C LYS A 2 -15.22 17.68 -5.92
N GLN A 3 -15.73 16.60 -5.35
CA GLN A 3 -15.40 16.18 -3.99
C GLN A 3 -13.96 15.66 -3.99
N SER A 4 -13.13 16.20 -3.10
CA SER A 4 -11.77 15.67 -2.88
C SER A 4 -11.87 14.29 -2.23
N ILE A 5 -10.96 13.40 -2.61
CA ILE A 5 -10.89 12.03 -2.10
C ILE A 5 -9.67 11.92 -1.18
N LEU A 6 -9.86 11.52 0.07
CA LEU A 6 -8.81 11.35 1.07
C LEU A 6 -8.28 9.91 1.09
N LEU A 7 -7.05 9.73 0.62
CA LEU A 7 -6.27 8.49 0.73
C LEU A 7 -5.29 8.60 1.90
N SER A 8 -5.42 7.71 2.87
CA SER A 8 -4.50 7.65 4.01
C SER A 8 -3.55 6.46 3.90
N PHE A 9 -2.27 6.67 4.17
CA PHE A 9 -1.32 5.57 4.40
C PHE A 9 -1.15 5.37 5.91
N PHE A 10 -1.20 4.12 6.34
CA PHE A 10 -1.04 3.73 7.74
C PHE A 10 0.02 2.66 7.87
N SER A 11 0.96 2.82 8.81
CA SER A 11 1.97 1.80 9.13
C SER A 11 1.97 1.59 10.65
N PRO A 12 1.40 0.50 11.20
CA PRO A 12 1.23 0.32 12.65
C PRO A 12 2.54 0.21 13.44
N GLY A 13 3.68 0.23 12.76
CA GLY A 13 5.02 0.13 13.33
C GLY A 13 5.84 1.39 13.34
N GLU A 14 6.87 1.42 14.18
CA GLU A 14 7.89 2.47 14.18
C GLU A 14 8.98 2.30 13.12
N TRP A 15 8.92 1.24 12.31
CA TRP A 15 9.93 0.99 11.30
C TRP A 15 9.82 2.01 10.17
N LYS A 16 10.98 2.55 9.79
CA LYS A 16 11.09 3.34 8.57
C LYS A 16 11.12 2.39 7.38
N THR A 17 10.21 2.56 6.44
CA THR A 17 10.46 2.09 5.08
C THR A 17 11.66 2.87 4.55
N GLU A 18 12.55 2.21 3.81
CA GLU A 18 13.72 2.87 3.18
C GLU A 18 13.31 3.87 2.09
N TYR A 19 12.03 3.93 1.76
CA TYR A 19 11.46 4.76 0.71
C TYR A 19 10.15 5.41 1.16
N SER A 20 9.84 6.56 0.56
CA SER A 20 8.58 7.26 0.79
C SER A 20 7.42 6.60 0.03
N LYS A 21 6.32 6.32 0.73
CA LYS A 21 5.08 5.81 0.11
C LYS A 21 4.51 6.82 -0.88
N THR A 22 4.59 8.11 -0.56
CA THR A 22 4.11 9.16 -1.46
C THR A 22 4.96 9.29 -2.72
N GLU A 23 6.27 9.00 -2.65
CA GLU A 23 7.12 8.93 -3.85
C GLU A 23 6.76 7.71 -4.70
N LEU A 24 6.57 6.55 -4.05
CA LEU A 24 6.20 5.30 -4.70
C LEU A 24 4.89 5.44 -5.49
N PHE A 25 3.86 6.06 -4.92
CA PHE A 25 2.56 6.26 -5.59
C PHE A 25 2.43 7.57 -6.39
N SER A 26 3.52 8.28 -6.63
CA SER A 26 3.48 9.60 -7.30
C SER A 26 2.75 9.60 -8.65
N ASP A 27 2.95 8.56 -9.48
CA ASP A 27 2.26 8.43 -10.77
C ASP A 27 0.73 8.26 -10.62
N LEU A 28 0.25 7.64 -9.53
CA LEU A 28 -1.19 7.52 -9.24
C LEU A 28 -1.77 8.91 -8.92
N PHE A 29 -1.01 9.73 -8.19
CA PHE A 29 -1.44 11.08 -7.79
C PHE A 29 -1.49 12.03 -8.99
N GLU A 30 -0.54 11.91 -9.92
CA GLU A 30 -0.53 12.70 -11.16
C GLU A 30 -1.75 12.40 -12.04
N GLN A 31 -2.28 11.18 -11.99
CA GLN A 31 -3.46 10.78 -12.74
C GLN A 31 -4.77 11.18 -12.07
N TRP A 32 -4.74 11.50 -10.77
CA TRP A 32 -5.94 11.77 -9.99
C TRP A 32 -5.81 13.04 -9.13
N PRO A 33 -5.96 14.22 -9.73
CA PRO A 33 -5.69 15.50 -9.06
C PRO A 33 -6.63 15.80 -7.88
N GLU A 34 -7.77 15.13 -7.79
CA GLU A 34 -8.71 15.25 -6.66
C GLU A 34 -8.26 14.44 -5.43
N LEU A 35 -7.22 13.61 -5.55
CA LEU A 35 -6.72 12.73 -4.50
C LEU A 35 -5.81 13.49 -3.54
N ILE A 36 -6.24 13.59 -2.28
CA ILE A 36 -5.45 14.10 -1.17
C ILE A 36 -4.82 12.91 -0.45
N CYS A 37 -3.49 12.85 -0.45
CA CYS A 37 -2.75 11.76 0.18
C CYS A 37 -2.09 12.18 1.48
N ILE A 38 -2.29 11.41 2.55
CA ILE A 38 -1.68 11.67 3.86
C ILE A 38 -1.03 10.41 4.42
N ASP A 39 0.26 10.48 4.74
CA ASP A 39 0.94 9.44 5.51
C ASP A 39 0.72 9.68 7.02
N CYS A 40 -0.09 8.83 7.64
CA CYS A 40 -0.45 8.88 9.06
C CYS A 40 0.51 8.06 9.94
N LYS A 41 1.60 7.51 9.38
CA LYS A 41 2.63 6.73 10.08
C LYS A 41 2.00 5.70 11.04
N ASN A 42 2.45 5.68 12.29
CA ASN A 42 2.04 4.73 13.34
C ASN A 42 0.92 5.23 14.23
N ASN A 43 0.11 6.19 13.76
CA ASN A 43 -1.14 6.65 14.40
C ASN A 43 -1.04 7.11 15.86
N LYS A 44 0.17 7.40 16.37
CA LYS A 44 0.38 7.75 17.78
C LYS A 44 -0.23 9.10 18.18
N ASP A 45 -0.53 9.99 17.23
CA ASP A 45 -1.16 11.27 17.52
C ASP A 45 -2.68 11.31 17.18
N PRO A 46 -3.49 12.04 17.96
CA PRO A 46 -4.93 12.13 17.74
C PRO A 46 -5.35 12.70 16.38
N ARG A 47 -4.51 13.51 15.72
CA ARG A 47 -4.84 14.10 14.42
C ARG A 47 -4.73 13.05 13.32
N SER A 48 -3.67 12.23 13.34
CA SER A 48 -3.56 11.07 12.44
C SER A 48 -4.70 10.06 12.65
N LEU A 49 -5.14 9.83 13.89
CA LEU A 49 -6.31 8.98 14.15
C LEU A 49 -7.61 9.55 13.56
N LYS A 50 -7.80 10.87 13.65
CA LYS A 50 -8.95 11.54 13.05
C LYS A 50 -8.93 11.39 11.52
N LEU A 51 -7.78 11.66 10.89
CA LEU A 51 -7.61 11.54 9.44
C LEU A 51 -7.81 10.11 8.94
N LEU A 52 -7.36 9.11 9.69
CA LEU A 52 -7.61 7.69 9.36
C LEU A 52 -9.08 7.28 9.46
N ARG A 53 -9.88 7.97 10.28
CA ARG A 53 -11.34 7.72 10.39
C ARG A 53 -12.12 8.44 9.30
N GLU A 54 -11.61 9.56 8.80
CA GLU A 54 -12.24 10.39 7.78
C GLU A 54 -11.80 10.01 6.35
N ALA A 55 -10.82 9.11 6.19
CA ALA A 55 -10.32 8.71 4.89
C ALA A 55 -11.34 7.88 4.10
N ASP A 56 -11.49 8.20 2.82
CA ASP A 56 -12.30 7.42 1.87
C ASP A 56 -11.68 6.04 1.60
N LEU A 57 -10.35 5.94 1.72
CA LEU A 57 -9.60 4.69 1.66
C LEU A 57 -8.36 4.78 2.56
N THR A 58 -8.10 3.72 3.31
CA THR A 58 -6.83 3.54 4.04
C THR A 58 -6.01 2.43 3.40
N VAL A 59 -4.78 2.75 3.02
CA VAL A 59 -3.77 1.79 2.63
C VAL A 59 -2.92 1.45 3.85
N VAL A 60 -3.05 0.23 4.35
CA VAL A 60 -2.30 -0.27 5.50
C VAL A 60 -1.04 -0.98 5.02
N TRP A 61 0.11 -0.43 5.39
CA TRP A 61 1.44 -0.93 5.06
C TRP A 61 1.96 -1.86 6.16
N LEU A 62 2.11 -3.14 5.86
CA LEU A 62 2.52 -4.17 6.81
C LEU A 62 3.75 -4.90 6.28
N LYS A 63 4.79 -5.04 7.10
CA LYS A 63 5.93 -5.88 6.75
C LYS A 63 5.48 -7.35 6.78
N GLN A 64 6.04 -8.20 5.93
CA GLN A 64 5.88 -9.65 6.08
C GLN A 64 6.67 -10.17 7.29
N ASP A 65 6.20 -9.81 8.49
CA ASP A 65 6.74 -10.23 9.77
C ASP A 65 5.64 -10.92 10.57
N PRO A 66 5.83 -12.18 11.00
CA PRO A 66 4.82 -12.95 11.71
C PRO A 66 4.25 -12.26 12.95
N VAL A 67 5.10 -11.63 13.77
CA VAL A 67 4.67 -11.00 15.02
C VAL A 67 3.85 -9.76 14.72
N LEU A 68 4.29 -8.95 13.75
CA LEU A 68 3.60 -7.73 13.37
C LEU A 68 2.26 -8.01 12.69
N LEU A 69 2.22 -8.97 11.76
CA LEU A 69 1.00 -9.36 11.07
C LEU A 69 -0.02 -9.93 12.07
N LYS A 70 0.42 -10.81 12.98
CA LYS A 70 -0.43 -11.37 14.03
C LYS A 70 -1.04 -10.27 14.91
N ASN A 71 -0.18 -9.45 15.52
CA ASN A 71 -0.62 -8.40 16.44
C ASN A 71 -1.58 -7.41 15.76
N PHE A 72 -1.30 -7.07 14.50
CA PHE A 72 -2.16 -6.16 13.74
C PHE A 72 -3.53 -6.79 13.46
N PHE A 73 -3.58 -7.96 12.82
CA PHE A 73 -4.85 -8.54 12.38
C PHE A 73 -5.73 -9.05 13.53
N GLU A 74 -5.15 -9.43 14.67
CA GLU A 74 -5.93 -9.78 15.88
C GLU A 74 -6.62 -8.56 16.51
N GLN A 75 -6.04 -7.37 16.38
CA GLN A 75 -6.58 -6.13 16.94
C GLN A 75 -7.39 -5.31 15.93
N PHE A 76 -7.24 -5.60 14.64
CA PHE A 76 -7.85 -4.83 13.58
C PHE A 76 -9.37 -5.06 13.52
N ASN A 77 -10.14 -4.07 13.98
CA ASN A 77 -11.59 -4.08 13.82
C ASN A 77 -11.96 -3.74 12.36
N ARG A 78 -12.54 -4.74 11.68
CA ARG A 78 -12.92 -4.68 10.27
C ARG A 78 -14.18 -3.91 9.96
N ALA A 79 -15.01 -3.64 10.96
CA ALA A 79 -16.44 -3.38 10.76
C ALA A 79 -16.77 -2.24 9.79
N ASP A 80 -15.91 -1.22 9.64
CA ASP A 80 -16.34 0.03 8.98
C ASP A 80 -15.29 0.68 8.06
N ARG A 81 -14.29 -0.05 7.55
CA ARG A 81 -13.18 0.61 6.82
C ARG A 81 -12.96 0.07 5.42
N ASN A 82 -13.08 0.96 4.44
CA ASN A 82 -12.54 0.75 3.11
C ASN A 82 -11.01 0.75 3.21
N VAL A 83 -10.42 -0.43 3.11
CA VAL A 83 -8.99 -0.67 3.38
C VAL A 83 -8.39 -1.55 2.31
N ILE A 84 -7.15 -1.21 1.93
CA ILE A 84 -6.25 -2.10 1.21
C ILE A 84 -5.03 -2.38 2.06
N PHE A 85 -4.74 -3.64 2.30
CA PHE A 85 -3.51 -4.12 2.92
C PHE A 85 -2.43 -4.28 1.86
N ILE A 86 -1.25 -3.75 2.13
CA ILE A 86 -0.04 -3.99 1.35
C ILE A 86 0.97 -4.67 2.25
N ILE A 87 1.25 -5.94 1.92
CA ILE A 87 2.27 -6.73 2.59
C ILE A 87 3.59 -6.55 1.84
N TYR A 88 4.53 -5.80 2.41
CA TYR A 88 5.82 -5.49 1.77
C TYR A 88 6.96 -6.33 2.35
N ASP A 89 8.12 -6.30 1.67
CA ASP A 89 9.23 -7.25 1.88
C ASP A 89 8.74 -8.70 1.76
N TYR A 90 7.82 -8.92 0.83
CA TYR A 90 7.10 -10.18 0.70
C TYR A 90 7.97 -11.25 0.06
N PHE A 91 7.86 -12.46 0.59
CA PHE A 91 8.41 -13.69 0.07
C PHE A 91 7.30 -14.76 0.02
N GLU A 92 7.05 -15.30 -1.17
CA GLU A 92 5.91 -16.19 -1.41
C GLU A 92 6.02 -17.53 -0.66
N LEU A 93 7.23 -18.05 -0.48
CA LEU A 93 7.47 -19.32 0.21
C LEU A 93 7.43 -19.20 1.75
N SER A 94 7.16 -18.01 2.29
CA SER A 94 6.92 -17.83 3.72
C SER A 94 5.60 -18.49 4.13
N ASP A 95 5.54 -19.02 5.36
CA ASP A 95 4.29 -19.49 5.97
C ASP A 95 3.24 -18.37 6.08
N TRP A 96 3.70 -17.11 6.15
CA TRP A 96 2.86 -15.91 6.20
C TRP A 96 2.62 -15.32 4.81
N ASN A 97 2.33 -16.19 3.84
CA ASN A 97 2.02 -15.80 2.46
C ASN A 97 0.59 -15.26 2.31
N LYS A 98 0.31 -14.62 1.17
CA LYS A 98 -0.97 -13.99 0.82
C LYS A 98 -2.15 -14.95 0.97
N SER A 99 -2.04 -16.16 0.45
CA SER A 99 -3.09 -17.18 0.52
C SER A 99 -3.43 -17.53 1.96
N TRP A 100 -2.41 -17.75 2.80
CA TRP A 100 -2.60 -18.01 4.22
C TRP A 100 -3.23 -16.84 4.96
N LEU A 101 -2.80 -15.60 4.69
CA LEU A 101 -3.37 -14.38 5.29
C LEU A 101 -4.84 -14.19 4.92
N ILE A 102 -5.19 -14.41 3.64
CA ILE A 102 -6.56 -14.36 3.14
C ILE A 102 -7.43 -15.35 3.89
N GLN A 103 -7.01 -16.61 4.00
CA GLN A 103 -7.79 -17.66 4.63
C GLN A 103 -7.92 -17.44 6.15
N THR A 104 -6.80 -17.21 6.82
CA THR A 104 -6.72 -17.12 8.29
C THR A 104 -7.51 -15.92 8.81
N TYR A 105 -7.31 -14.75 8.20
CA TYR A 105 -7.97 -13.54 8.66
C TYR A 105 -9.27 -13.26 7.90
N ARG A 106 -9.62 -14.03 6.86
CA ARG A 106 -10.79 -13.81 5.99
C ARG A 106 -10.72 -12.52 5.17
N ILE A 107 -9.53 -12.12 4.73
CA ILE A 107 -9.34 -10.90 3.93
C ILE A 107 -9.91 -11.12 2.53
N GLN A 108 -10.63 -10.15 1.97
CA GLN A 108 -11.06 -10.24 0.57
C GLN A 108 -9.85 -10.10 -0.36
N GLU A 109 -9.81 -10.86 -1.46
CA GLU A 109 -8.72 -10.84 -2.42
C GLU A 109 -8.48 -9.41 -2.95
N GLU A 110 -9.53 -8.63 -3.17
CA GLU A 110 -9.46 -7.24 -3.63
C GLU A 110 -8.83 -6.28 -2.60
N GLN A 111 -8.81 -6.66 -1.32
CA GLN A 111 -8.31 -5.85 -0.22
C GLN A 111 -6.84 -6.12 0.11
N ILE A 112 -6.16 -7.06 -0.56
CA ILE A 112 -4.76 -7.39 -0.25
C ILE A 112 -3.87 -7.39 -1.49
N CYS A 113 -2.74 -6.71 -1.37
CA CYS A 113 -1.65 -6.72 -2.33
C CYS A 113 -0.37 -7.14 -1.62
N VAL A 114 0.57 -7.67 -2.37
CA VAL A 114 1.92 -7.99 -1.90
C VAL A 114 2.91 -7.14 -2.66
N LEU A 115 4.03 -6.78 -2.03
CA LEU A 115 5.17 -6.16 -2.69
C LEU A 115 6.40 -7.01 -2.34
N PRO A 116 6.92 -7.79 -3.31
CA PRO A 116 8.12 -8.58 -3.12
C PRO A 116 9.29 -7.76 -2.58
N TYR A 117 10.19 -8.38 -1.83
CA TYR A 117 11.42 -7.71 -1.43
C TYR A 117 12.24 -7.29 -2.66
N ASN A 118 12.64 -6.03 -2.70
CA ASN A 118 13.51 -5.50 -3.76
C ASN A 118 14.55 -4.56 -3.16
N SER A 119 15.78 -5.05 -3.07
CA SER A 119 16.94 -4.35 -2.48
C SER A 119 17.32 -3.04 -3.18
N ARG A 120 16.82 -2.79 -4.40
CA ARG A 120 17.11 -1.57 -5.16
C ARG A 120 16.23 -0.41 -4.74
N ILE A 121 15.05 -0.66 -4.17
CA ILE A 121 14.04 0.38 -3.94
C ILE A 121 14.53 1.44 -2.95
N GLY A 122 15.15 1.03 -1.84
CA GLY A 122 15.76 1.96 -0.87
C GLY A 122 16.81 2.84 -1.53
N TRP A 123 17.79 2.23 -2.20
CA TRP A 123 18.84 2.95 -2.92
C TRP A 123 18.28 3.89 -4.01
N LEU A 124 17.27 3.46 -4.77
CA LEU A 124 16.63 4.27 -5.82
C LEU A 124 15.91 5.48 -5.22
N SER A 125 15.21 5.31 -4.09
CA SER A 125 14.54 6.41 -3.38
C SER A 125 15.55 7.41 -2.83
N GLU A 126 16.63 6.95 -2.18
CA GLU A 126 17.73 7.81 -1.72
C GLU A 126 18.36 8.64 -2.84
N LYS A 127 18.40 8.10 -4.06
CA LYS A 127 18.94 8.79 -5.25
C LYS A 127 17.88 9.61 -6.02
N GLY A 128 16.62 9.64 -5.57
CA GLY A 128 15.52 10.30 -6.28
C GLY A 128 15.24 9.70 -7.66
N ARG A 129 15.59 8.42 -7.87
CA ARG A 129 15.45 7.67 -9.13
C ARG A 129 14.28 6.68 -9.10
N LEU A 130 13.56 6.59 -7.98
CA LEU A 130 12.46 5.65 -7.81
C LEU A 130 11.38 5.86 -8.87
N LYS A 131 10.97 7.11 -9.11
CA LYS A 131 9.97 7.42 -10.14
C LYS A 131 10.39 7.01 -11.56
N GLN A 132 11.66 7.20 -11.91
CA GLN A 132 12.18 6.78 -13.22
C GLN A 132 12.11 5.24 -13.36
N TYR A 133 12.47 4.52 -12.31
CA TYR A 133 12.37 3.07 -12.25
C TYR A 133 10.91 2.58 -12.39
N LEU A 134 9.95 3.24 -11.75
CA LEU A 134 8.52 2.87 -11.86
C LEU A 134 7.91 3.18 -13.22
N LYS A 135 8.54 4.05 -14.03
CA LYS A 135 8.14 4.32 -15.42
C LYS A 135 8.78 3.34 -16.41
N SER A 136 10.01 2.93 -16.14
CA SER A 136 10.76 1.99 -16.95
C SER A 136 11.58 1.06 -16.04
N PRO A 137 10.99 -0.03 -15.53
CA PRO A 137 11.59 -0.90 -14.52
C PRO A 137 12.82 -1.65 -15.02
N CYS A 138 13.00 -1.71 -16.35
CA CYS A 138 14.01 -2.50 -17.02
C CYS A 138 14.67 -1.66 -18.12
N GLY A 139 15.84 -1.07 -17.85
CA GLY A 139 16.73 -0.67 -18.93
C GLY A 139 17.41 -1.92 -19.49
N ASN A 140 17.19 -2.24 -20.78
CA ASN A 140 17.83 -3.25 -21.65
C ASN A 140 18.27 -4.64 -21.11
N GLY A 141 18.04 -4.98 -19.84
CA GLY A 141 18.41 -6.24 -19.21
C GLY A 141 17.35 -6.60 -18.16
N ILE A 142 16.61 -7.67 -18.42
CA ILE A 142 15.54 -8.16 -17.57
C ILE A 142 16.18 -8.93 -16.41
N SER A 143 16.14 -8.40 -15.19
CA SER A 143 16.31 -9.22 -13.99
C SER A 143 14.92 -9.52 -13.41
N GLU A 144 14.61 -10.78 -13.19
CA GLU A 144 13.33 -11.32 -12.68
C GLU A 144 12.79 -10.54 -11.46
N TYR A 145 13.64 -10.26 -10.48
CA TYR A 145 13.32 -9.45 -9.28
C TYR A 145 12.78 -8.04 -9.58
N CYS A 146 13.24 -7.41 -10.67
CA CYS A 146 12.73 -6.09 -11.07
C CYS A 146 11.32 -6.20 -11.65
N SER A 147 11.02 -7.31 -12.33
CA SER A 147 9.71 -7.53 -12.93
C SER A 147 8.64 -7.86 -11.87
N GLU A 148 8.95 -8.69 -10.88
CA GLU A 148 7.99 -9.09 -9.85
C GLU A 148 7.52 -7.93 -8.98
N PHE A 149 8.46 -7.13 -8.45
CA PHE A 149 8.10 -5.93 -7.68
C PHE A 149 7.27 -4.98 -8.52
N TYR A 150 7.69 -4.73 -9.76
CA TYR A 150 7.00 -3.80 -10.66
C TYR A 150 5.56 -4.23 -10.93
N TRP A 151 5.33 -5.48 -11.30
CA TRP A 151 3.99 -5.98 -11.60
C TRP A 151 3.10 -6.01 -10.37
N SER A 152 3.66 -6.42 -9.22
CA SER A 152 2.95 -6.40 -7.94
C SER A 152 2.58 -4.97 -7.53
N PHE A 153 3.47 -4.00 -7.78
CA PHE A 153 3.19 -2.59 -7.55
C PHE A 153 2.11 -2.05 -8.48
N LYS A 154 2.14 -2.40 -9.78
CA LYS A 154 1.06 -2.03 -10.71
C LYS A 154 -0.29 -2.63 -10.32
N GLU A 155 -0.29 -3.87 -9.82
CA GLU A 155 -1.50 -4.50 -9.27
C GLU A 155 -2.02 -3.71 -8.06
N ALA A 156 -1.14 -3.31 -7.13
CA ALA A 156 -1.52 -2.50 -5.98
C ALA A 156 -2.14 -1.16 -6.39
N CYS A 157 -1.53 -0.44 -7.33
CA CYS A 157 -2.10 0.78 -7.90
C CYS A 157 -3.49 0.55 -8.52
N ARG A 158 -3.67 -0.56 -9.26
CA ARG A 158 -4.96 -0.92 -9.86
C ARG A 158 -6.03 -1.20 -8.80
N LYS A 159 -5.70 -1.94 -7.73
CA LYS A 159 -6.63 -2.24 -6.64
C LYS A 159 -7.00 -0.97 -5.87
N ILE A 160 -6.04 -0.10 -5.58
CA ILE A 160 -6.29 1.22 -4.98
C ILE A 160 -7.24 2.04 -5.85
N TYR A 161 -6.95 2.12 -7.16
CA TYR A 161 -7.81 2.82 -8.09
C TYR A 161 -9.25 2.29 -8.08
N GLN A 162 -9.43 0.96 -8.12
CA GLN A 162 -10.75 0.34 -8.07
C GLN A 162 -11.50 0.56 -6.76
N ALA A 163 -10.80 0.53 -5.62
CA ALA A 163 -11.42 0.78 -4.32
C ALA A 163 -11.90 2.23 -4.18
N LEU A 164 -11.12 3.18 -4.71
CA LEU A 164 -11.46 4.58 -4.73
C LEU A 164 -12.66 4.85 -5.66
N THR A 165 -12.71 4.28 -6.86
CA THR A 165 -13.83 4.48 -7.79
C THR A 165 -15.14 3.85 -7.32
N ARG A 166 -15.08 2.70 -6.63
CA ARG A 166 -16.26 2.09 -5.98
C ARG A 166 -16.84 2.98 -4.90
N SER A 167 -15.99 3.68 -4.14
CA SER A 167 -16.41 4.56 -3.05
C SER A 167 -17.04 5.86 -3.58
N SER A 168 -16.56 6.36 -4.73
CA SER A 168 -17.15 7.52 -5.41
C SER A 168 -18.44 7.21 -6.16
N GLY A 169 -18.78 5.92 -6.37
CA GLY A 169 -19.90 5.45 -7.19
C GLY A 169 -21.24 5.30 -6.48
N SER A 170 -21.35 5.63 -5.19
CA SER A 170 -22.63 5.52 -4.45
C SER A 170 -23.63 6.67 -4.71
N PHE A 171 -23.40 7.47 -5.75
CA PHE A 171 -24.31 8.52 -6.22
C PHE A 171 -24.55 8.37 -7.74
N MET A 172 -25.30 7.34 -8.12
CA MET A 172 -26.15 7.35 -9.32
C MET A 172 -27.47 6.67 -9.00
#